data_AF-A0A350CAE8-F1
#
_entry.id   AF-A0A350CAE8-F1
#
_cell.length_a   1.000
_cell.length_b   1.000
_cell.length_c   1.000
_cell.angle_alpha   90.00
_cell.angle_beta   90.00
_cell.angle_gamma   90.00
#
_symmetry.space_group_name_H-M   'P 1'
#
loop_
_entity.id
_entity.type
_entity.pdbx_description
1 polymer ?
#
loop_
_entity_poly.entity_id
_entity_poly.type
_entity_poly.pdbx_seq_one_letter_code
_entity_poly.pdbx_strand_id
1 'polypeptide(L)'
;EFRVEACFDRTETTGQVWLGLTVGCARCHSHKYEQLTQREYYQLFSIFNNADESTAVVPAPTAEVQAWPALQQAFETRRSELEQELAAAQNARFTAFPEWLGQQLDLLKQKRLPAEIPGEIRGILQIPPEQQTAQQQQTLQKFWVRQHPELKPLAARLDQHLKTQPAKPELTVRVLLQRAQTPRRTFVLHRGEFLNPLTELEVTPAAPAILPPLTPRQSGQAPDRLDFARWLVSPD
;
A
#
# COMPACT_ATOMS: atom_id res chain seq x y z
N GLU A 1 -17.90 18.41 -3.76
CA GLU A 1 -17.35 19.43 -4.66
C GLU A 1 -16.23 18.90 -5.55
N PHE A 2 -14.96 18.84 -5.12
CA PHE A 2 -13.81 18.49 -6.00
C PHE A 2 -14.00 17.27 -6.91
N ARG A 3 -14.54 16.17 -6.37
CA ARG A 3 -14.84 14.97 -7.15
C ARG A 3 -15.83 15.21 -8.29
N VAL A 4 -16.88 15.98 -8.01
CA VAL A 4 -17.96 16.26 -8.97
C VAL A 4 -17.45 17.22 -10.05
N GLU A 5 -16.71 18.26 -9.66
CA GLU A 5 -16.04 19.15 -10.61
C GLU A 5 -15.07 18.41 -11.52
N ALA A 6 -14.25 17.51 -10.97
CA ALA A 6 -13.37 16.66 -11.76
C ALA A 6 -14.13 15.71 -12.70
N CYS A 7 -15.36 15.31 -12.35
CA CYS A 7 -16.20 14.52 -13.26
C CYS A 7 -16.79 15.39 -14.37
N PHE A 8 -17.27 16.60 -14.06
CA PHE A 8 -17.72 17.55 -15.08
C PHE A 8 -16.62 17.86 -16.09
N ASP A 9 -15.42 18.18 -15.60
CA ASP A 9 -14.25 18.46 -16.43
C ASP A 9 -13.91 17.28 -17.35
N ARG A 10 -13.88 16.05 -16.82
CA ARG A 10 -13.64 14.84 -17.63
C ARG A 10 -14.74 14.60 -18.67
N THR A 11 -16.01 14.77 -18.29
CA THR A 11 -17.16 14.63 -19.20
C THR A 11 -17.08 15.62 -20.36
N GLU A 12 -16.80 16.88 -20.06
CA GLU A 12 -16.80 17.96 -21.03
C GLU A 12 -15.57 17.94 -21.92
N THR A 13 -14.38 17.74 -21.32
CA THR A 13 -13.14 17.58 -22.07
C THR A 13 -13.22 16.39 -23.00
N THR A 14 -13.76 15.25 -22.54
CA THR A 14 -13.93 14.07 -23.40
C THR A 14 -14.94 14.34 -24.52
N GLY A 15 -16.10 14.93 -24.19
CA GLY A 15 -17.13 15.25 -25.19
C GLY A 15 -16.61 16.19 -26.28
N GLN A 16 -15.89 17.23 -25.90
CA GLN A 16 -15.34 18.22 -26.84
C GLN A 16 -14.18 17.66 -27.67
N VAL A 17 -13.19 17.03 -27.02
CA VAL A 17 -11.93 16.64 -27.68
C VAL A 17 -12.10 15.35 -28.48
N TRP A 18 -12.83 14.37 -27.95
CA TRP A 18 -12.89 13.04 -28.57
C TRP A 18 -14.18 12.78 -29.34
N LEU A 19 -15.31 13.36 -28.91
CA LEU A 19 -16.61 13.14 -29.58
C LEU A 19 -16.99 14.29 -30.53
N GLY A 20 -16.29 15.42 -30.46
CA GLY A 20 -16.64 16.63 -31.22
C GLY A 20 -18.00 17.22 -30.84
N LEU A 21 -18.50 16.95 -29.62
CA LEU A 21 -19.81 17.38 -29.13
C LEU A 21 -19.68 18.48 -28.08
N THR A 22 -20.58 19.48 -28.12
CA THR A 22 -20.60 20.57 -27.15
C THR A 22 -21.47 20.25 -25.91
N VAL A 23 -21.14 19.14 -25.25
CA VAL A 23 -21.95 18.57 -24.16
C VAL A 23 -22.12 19.49 -22.94
N GLY A 24 -21.26 20.48 -22.73
CA GLY A 24 -21.22 21.31 -21.51
C GLY A 24 -22.52 22.06 -21.21
N CYS A 25 -23.24 22.57 -22.21
CA CYS A 25 -24.53 23.24 -21.99
C CYS A 25 -25.57 22.26 -21.42
N ALA A 26 -25.44 20.96 -21.75
CA ALA A 26 -26.34 19.91 -21.28
C ALA A 26 -26.19 19.59 -19.79
N ARG A 27 -25.23 20.20 -19.07
CA ARG A 27 -25.12 20.09 -17.62
C ARG A 27 -26.37 20.60 -16.89
N CYS A 28 -26.93 21.72 -17.35
CA CYS A 28 -27.97 22.45 -16.64
C CYS A 28 -29.38 22.29 -17.24
N HIS A 29 -29.48 22.04 -18.54
CA HIS A 29 -30.73 21.87 -19.28
C HIS A 29 -30.45 21.07 -20.55
N SER A 30 -31.46 20.47 -21.20
CA SER A 30 -31.22 19.84 -22.52
C SER A 30 -30.64 20.86 -23.50
N HIS A 31 -29.65 20.45 -24.28
CA HIS A 31 -28.93 21.34 -25.18
C HIS A 31 -29.92 22.01 -26.16
N LYS A 32 -29.74 23.31 -26.40
CA LYS A 32 -30.70 24.13 -27.17
C LYS A 32 -30.75 23.75 -28.66
N TYR A 33 -29.61 23.37 -29.24
CA TYR A 33 -29.43 23.15 -30.68
C TYR A 33 -29.06 21.71 -31.04
N GLU A 34 -28.06 21.13 -30.38
CA GLU A 34 -27.73 19.70 -30.48
C GLU A 34 -28.81 18.80 -29.87
N GLN A 35 -28.99 17.61 -30.46
CA GLN A 35 -29.89 16.57 -29.97
C GLN A 35 -29.28 15.83 -28.77
N LEU A 36 -28.98 16.58 -27.71
CA LEU A 36 -28.41 16.07 -26.47
C LEU A 36 -29.26 16.53 -25.29
N THR A 37 -29.89 15.56 -24.62
CA THR A 37 -30.68 15.82 -23.44
C THR A 37 -29.80 16.00 -22.20
N GLN A 38 -30.33 16.68 -21.17
CA GLN A 38 -29.65 16.76 -19.88
C GLN A 38 -29.39 15.35 -19.30
N ARG A 39 -30.34 14.43 -19.52
CA ARG A 39 -30.21 13.04 -19.06
C ARG A 39 -28.98 12.36 -19.67
N GLU A 40 -28.76 12.52 -20.97
CA GLU A 40 -27.60 11.93 -21.66
C GLU A 40 -26.27 12.52 -21.19
N TYR A 41 -26.23 13.82 -20.86
CA TYR A 41 -25.06 14.42 -20.21
C TYR A 41 -24.71 13.68 -18.92
N TYR A 42 -25.69 13.42 -18.06
CA TYR A 42 -25.45 12.69 -16.81
C TYR A 42 -25.16 11.19 -17.01
N GLN A 43 -25.60 10.59 -18.11
CA GLN A 43 -25.17 9.23 -18.48
C GLN A 43 -23.68 9.21 -18.81
N LEU A 44 -23.18 10.19 -19.57
CA LEU A 44 -21.76 10.34 -19.86
C LEU A 44 -20.95 10.67 -18.58
N PHE A 45 -21.48 11.54 -17.72
CA PHE A 45 -20.91 11.82 -16.39
C PHE A 45 -20.78 10.57 -15.52
N SER A 46 -21.77 9.67 -15.56
CA SER A 46 -21.80 8.45 -14.76
C SER A 46 -20.60 7.53 -15.00
N ILE A 47 -20.02 7.57 -16.21
CA ILE A 47 -18.79 6.84 -16.57
C ILE A 47 -17.62 7.25 -15.67
N PHE A 48 -17.44 8.56 -15.46
CA PHE A 48 -16.34 9.10 -14.66
C PHE A 48 -16.64 9.17 -13.16
N ASN A 49 -17.92 9.16 -12.79
CA ASN A 49 -18.38 9.21 -11.40
C ASN A 49 -17.89 8.01 -10.56
N ASN A 50 -17.51 6.91 -11.22
CA ASN A 50 -16.96 5.69 -10.62
C ASN A 50 -15.43 5.55 -10.73
N ALA A 51 -14.72 6.65 -10.97
CA ALA A 51 -13.27 6.71 -10.87
C ALA A 51 -12.82 7.07 -9.45
N ASP A 52 -12.00 6.23 -8.84
CA ASP A 52 -11.36 6.49 -7.55
C ASP A 52 -9.91 6.90 -7.75
N GLU A 53 -9.55 8.07 -7.24
CA GLU A 53 -8.16 8.51 -7.14
C GLU A 53 -7.50 7.77 -5.98
N SER A 54 -6.50 6.95 -6.32
CA SER A 54 -5.75 6.13 -5.37
C SER A 54 -4.27 6.17 -5.69
N THR A 55 -3.48 5.45 -4.91
CA THR A 55 -2.06 5.20 -5.17
C THR A 55 -1.83 3.72 -5.42
N ALA A 56 -0.96 3.40 -6.38
CA ALA A 56 -0.47 2.06 -6.61
C ALA A 56 1.04 2.02 -6.37
N VAL A 57 1.52 0.93 -5.80
CA VAL A 57 2.94 0.61 -5.73
C VAL A 57 3.28 -0.16 -7.00
N VAL A 58 4.19 0.39 -7.80
CA VAL A 58 4.66 -0.24 -9.04
C VAL A 58 6.18 -0.40 -8.99
N PRO A 59 6.75 -1.35 -9.74
CA PRO A 59 8.21 -1.47 -9.84
C PRO A 59 8.84 -0.16 -10.30
N ALA A 60 9.99 0.19 -9.71
CA ALA A 60 10.77 1.34 -10.12
C ALA A 60 11.41 1.11 -11.51
N PRO A 61 12.13 2.10 -12.09
CA PRO A 61 12.74 1.96 -13.40
C PRO A 61 13.52 0.64 -13.56
N THR A 62 13.49 0.10 -14.78
CA THR A 62 13.93 -1.27 -15.08
C THR A 62 15.35 -1.59 -14.58
N ALA A 63 16.27 -0.62 -14.62
CA ALA A 63 17.65 -0.83 -14.17
C ALA A 63 17.76 -1.16 -12.68
N GLU A 64 16.99 -0.49 -11.81
CA GLU A 64 17.01 -0.75 -10.36
C GLU A 64 16.39 -2.12 -10.05
N VAL A 65 15.28 -2.44 -10.72
CA VAL A 65 14.60 -3.74 -10.61
C VAL A 65 15.50 -4.88 -11.08
N GLN A 66 16.29 -4.67 -12.14
CA GLN A 66 17.26 -5.66 -12.65
C GLN A 66 18.46 -5.86 -11.72
N ALA A 67 18.94 -4.80 -11.07
CA ALA A 67 20.09 -4.86 -10.16
C ALA A 67 19.74 -5.43 -8.78
N TRP A 68 18.49 -5.27 -8.33
CA TRP A 68 18.06 -5.63 -6.98
C TRP A 68 18.30 -7.10 -6.59
N PRO A 69 18.04 -8.12 -7.44
CA PRO A 69 18.32 -9.51 -7.07
C PRO A 69 19.78 -9.77 -6.70
N ALA A 70 20.73 -9.17 -7.44
CA ALA A 70 22.15 -9.32 -7.15
C ALA A 70 22.55 -8.63 -5.83
N LEU A 71 22.00 -7.44 -5.57
CA LEU A 71 22.21 -6.73 -4.30
C LEU A 71 21.63 -7.51 -3.11
N GLN A 72 20.41 -8.04 -3.27
CA GLN A 72 19.75 -8.85 -2.25
C GLN A 72 20.54 -10.14 -1.96
N GLN A 73 21.02 -10.82 -3.01
CA GLN A 73 21.84 -12.01 -2.85
C GLN A 73 23.15 -11.70 -2.11
N ALA A 74 23.88 -10.66 -2.51
CA ALA A 74 25.11 -10.25 -1.84
C ALA A 74 24.87 -9.88 -0.36
N PHE A 75 23.77 -9.17 -0.08
CA PHE A 75 23.35 -8.85 1.28
C PHE A 75 23.06 -10.12 2.10
N GLU A 76 22.32 -11.08 1.56
CA GLU A 76 21.98 -12.33 2.24
C GLU A 76 23.18 -13.22 2.49
N THR A 77 24.10 -13.34 1.52
CA THR A 77 25.37 -14.05 1.69
C THR A 77 26.15 -13.45 2.85
N ARG A 78 26.34 -12.12 2.85
CA ARG A 78 27.09 -11.46 3.92
C ARG A 78 26.41 -11.56 5.28
N ARG A 79 25.07 -11.50 5.32
CA ARG A 79 24.30 -11.73 6.55
C ARG A 79 24.56 -13.14 7.08
N SER A 80 24.48 -14.15 6.22
CA SER A 80 24.69 -15.55 6.61
C SER A 80 26.10 -15.79 7.16
N GLU A 81 27.13 -15.22 6.54
CA GLU A 81 28.51 -15.28 7.05
C GLU A 81 28.64 -14.69 8.46
N LEU A 82 28.07 -13.50 8.68
CA LEU A 82 28.11 -12.82 9.98
C LEU A 82 27.31 -13.58 11.05
N GLU A 83 26.17 -14.16 10.68
CA GLU A 83 25.39 -15.01 11.57
C GLU A 83 26.15 -16.29 11.95
N GLN A 84 26.82 -16.94 11.00
CA GLN A 84 27.66 -18.10 11.26
C GLN A 84 28.88 -17.76 12.15
N GLU A 85 29.54 -16.64 11.89
CA GLU A 85 30.66 -16.14 12.69
C GLU A 85 30.22 -15.88 14.14
N LEU A 86 29.10 -15.19 14.33
CA LEU A 86 28.53 -14.93 15.66
C LEU A 86 28.11 -16.22 16.36
N ALA A 87 27.43 -17.13 15.66
CA ALA A 87 26.97 -18.40 16.21
C ALA A 87 28.14 -19.30 16.62
N ALA A 88 29.18 -19.42 15.80
CA ALA A 88 30.39 -20.17 16.12
C ALA A 88 31.10 -19.56 17.34
N ALA A 89 31.24 -18.23 17.38
CA ALA A 89 31.84 -17.53 18.50
C ALA A 89 31.03 -17.68 19.80
N GLN A 90 29.70 -17.64 19.71
CA GLN A 90 28.78 -17.85 20.81
C GLN A 90 28.88 -19.29 21.33
N ASN A 91 28.84 -20.29 20.46
CA ASN A 91 28.94 -21.71 20.83
C ASN A 91 30.27 -22.02 21.52
N ALA A 92 31.39 -21.51 21.00
CA ALA A 92 32.71 -21.68 21.60
C ALA A 92 32.83 -21.10 23.02
N ARG A 93 31.96 -20.14 23.37
CA ARG A 93 31.95 -19.42 24.65
C ARG A 93 30.71 -19.73 25.49
N PHE A 94 29.87 -20.66 25.05
CA PHE A 94 28.60 -20.95 25.72
C PHE A 94 28.81 -21.46 27.15
N THR A 95 29.95 -22.07 27.44
CA THR A 95 30.36 -22.48 28.79
C THR A 95 30.49 -21.32 29.78
N ALA A 96 30.74 -20.09 29.32
CA ALA A 96 30.78 -18.90 30.16
C ALA A 96 29.39 -18.31 30.47
N PHE A 97 28.35 -18.74 29.76
CA PHE A 97 26.98 -18.24 29.96
C PHE A 97 26.39 -18.63 31.33
N PRO A 98 26.47 -19.91 31.78
CA PRO A 98 26.01 -20.29 33.12
C PRO A 98 26.74 -19.54 34.25
N GLU A 99 28.04 -19.29 34.10
CA GLU A 99 28.83 -18.53 35.07
C GLU A 99 28.33 -17.08 35.17
N TRP A 100 28.16 -16.41 34.02
CA TRP A 100 27.58 -15.07 33.98
C TRP A 100 26.18 -15.03 34.59
N LEU A 101 25.33 -16.01 34.27
CA LEU A 101 23.96 -16.08 34.80
C LEU A 101 23.97 -16.23 36.34
N GLY A 102 24.84 -17.08 36.88
CA GLY A 102 25.05 -17.24 38.32
C GLY A 102 25.43 -15.92 38.99
N GLN A 103 26.38 -15.19 38.42
CA GLN A 103 26.79 -13.86 38.92
C GLN A 103 25.61 -12.87 38.93
N GLN A 104 24.78 -12.85 37.88
CA GLN A 104 23.60 -11.96 37.84
C GLN A 104 22.55 -12.34 38.91
N LEU A 105 22.32 -13.64 39.12
CA LEU A 105 21.39 -14.12 40.15
C LEU A 105 21.89 -13.78 41.56
N ASP A 106 23.18 -13.86 41.82
CA ASP A 106 23.74 -13.48 43.12
C ASP A 106 23.68 -11.97 43.36
N LEU A 107 23.94 -11.15 42.35
CA LEU A 107 23.72 -9.71 42.42
C LEU A 107 22.24 -9.37 42.66
N LEU A 108 21.31 -10.11 42.05
CA LEU A 108 19.88 -9.95 42.27
C LEU A 108 19.50 -10.27 43.73
N LYS A 109 19.97 -11.40 44.28
CA LYS A 109 19.76 -11.77 45.70
C LYS A 109 20.29 -10.71 46.66
N GLN A 110 21.43 -10.10 46.32
CA GLN A 110 22.04 -9.03 47.11
C GLN A 110 21.38 -7.65 46.90
N LYS A 111 20.37 -7.55 46.01
CA LYS A 111 19.75 -6.28 45.60
C LYS A 111 20.75 -5.27 45.00
N ARG A 112 21.81 -5.77 44.36
CA ARG A 112 22.90 -4.98 43.74
C ARG A 112 22.93 -5.10 42.21
N LEU A 113 21.82 -5.53 41.61
CA LEU A 113 21.74 -5.69 40.17
C LEU A 113 21.94 -4.33 39.46
N PRO A 114 22.83 -4.22 38.46
CA PRO A 114 23.11 -2.95 37.77
C PRO A 114 21.85 -2.33 37.13
N ALA A 115 21.83 -1.00 37.04
CA ALA A 115 20.71 -0.25 36.47
C ALA A 115 20.61 -0.42 34.94
N GLU A 116 21.73 -0.77 34.31
CA GLU A 116 21.89 -0.99 32.87
C GLU A 116 21.15 -2.25 32.38
N ILE A 117 20.71 -3.12 33.29
CA ILE A 117 19.94 -4.33 32.96
C ILE A 117 18.47 -3.95 32.71
N PRO A 118 17.94 -4.20 31.50
CA PRO A 118 16.55 -3.88 31.15
C PRO A 118 15.54 -4.57 32.08
N GLY A 119 14.38 -3.93 32.27
CA GLY A 119 13.30 -4.45 33.13
C GLY A 119 12.82 -5.85 32.73
N GLU A 120 12.79 -6.15 31.43
CA GLU A 120 12.46 -7.49 30.91
C GLU A 120 13.45 -8.56 31.41
N ILE A 121 14.75 -8.32 31.26
CA ILE A 121 15.81 -9.23 31.73
C ILE A 121 15.73 -9.39 33.25
N ARG A 122 15.49 -8.29 33.98
CA ARG A 122 15.29 -8.33 35.42
C ARG A 122 14.09 -9.20 35.82
N GLY A 123 12.98 -9.09 35.10
CA GLY A 123 11.79 -9.93 35.33
C GLY A 123 12.08 -11.41 35.09
N ILE A 124 12.85 -11.74 34.04
CA ILE A 124 13.24 -13.13 33.76
C ILE A 124 14.18 -13.67 34.85
N LEU A 125 15.16 -12.88 35.31
CA LEU A 125 16.09 -13.30 36.37
C LEU A 125 15.41 -13.55 37.73
N GLN A 126 14.21 -12.99 37.96
CA GLN A 126 13.42 -13.27 39.18
C GLN A 126 12.73 -14.64 39.14
N ILE A 127 12.57 -15.23 37.95
CA ILE A 127 12.00 -16.56 37.77
C ILE A 127 13.11 -17.60 38.04
N PRO A 128 12.86 -18.61 38.91
CA PRO A 128 13.82 -19.70 39.12
C PRO A 128 14.27 -20.31 37.79
N PRO A 129 15.57 -20.59 37.56
CA PRO A 129 16.08 -21.11 36.28
C PRO A 129 15.34 -22.37 35.80
N GLU A 130 14.94 -23.23 36.73
CA GLU A 130 14.16 -24.47 36.52
C GLU A 130 12.77 -24.21 35.90
N GLN A 131 12.23 -23.01 36.10
CA GLN A 131 10.88 -22.60 35.67
C GLN A 131 10.92 -21.64 34.48
N GLN A 132 12.11 -21.28 33.97
CA GLN A 132 12.23 -20.40 32.81
C GLN A 132 11.87 -21.14 31.53
N THR A 133 11.07 -20.51 30.67
CA THR A 133 10.74 -21.06 29.35
C THR A 133 11.92 -20.98 28.40
N ALA A 134 11.91 -21.79 27.33
CA ALA A 134 12.94 -21.75 26.29
C ALA A 134 13.10 -20.33 25.67
N GLN A 135 12.00 -19.60 25.51
CA GLN A 135 12.02 -18.24 24.99
C GLN A 135 12.68 -17.26 25.97
N GLN A 136 12.41 -17.40 27.28
CA GLN A 136 13.05 -16.59 28.31
C GLN A 136 14.57 -16.83 28.37
N GLN A 137 14.99 -18.09 28.30
CA GLN A 137 16.42 -18.44 28.22
C GLN A 137 17.08 -17.87 26.97
N GLN A 138 16.40 -17.93 25.82
CA GLN A 138 16.91 -17.34 24.59
C GLN A 138 17.07 -15.81 24.69
N THR A 139 16.14 -15.12 25.36
CA THR A 139 16.24 -13.68 25.62
C THR A 139 17.43 -13.35 26.51
N LEU A 140 17.69 -14.12 27.57
CA LEU A 140 18.88 -13.97 28.41
C LEU A 140 20.18 -14.19 27.62
N GLN A 141 20.23 -15.22 26.77
CA GLN A 141 21.40 -15.49 25.92
C GLN A 141 21.65 -14.36 24.93
N LYS A 142 20.60 -13.84 24.25
CA LYS A 142 20.72 -12.68 23.35
C LYS A 142 21.24 -11.44 24.09
N PHE A 143 20.78 -11.21 25.32
CA PHE A 143 21.27 -10.12 26.15
C PHE A 143 22.75 -10.32 26.50
N TRP A 144 23.14 -11.52 26.94
CA TRP A 144 24.52 -11.85 27.26
C TRP A 144 25.46 -11.65 26.07
N VAL A 145 25.09 -12.13 24.87
CA VAL A 145 25.86 -11.93 23.62
C VAL A 145 26.17 -10.44 23.38
N ARG A 146 25.21 -9.55 23.65
CA ARG A 146 25.37 -8.10 23.45
C ARG A 146 26.20 -7.40 24.53
N GLN A 147 26.44 -8.05 25.66
CA GLN A 147 27.28 -7.53 26.75
C GLN A 147 28.68 -8.15 26.77
N HIS A 148 28.83 -9.36 26.22
CA HIS A 148 30.08 -10.11 26.25
C HIS A 148 31.18 -9.38 25.43
N PRO A 149 32.37 -9.11 25.98
CA PRO A 149 33.41 -8.28 25.34
C PRO A 149 33.77 -8.71 23.92
N GLU A 150 33.84 -10.03 23.68
CA GLU A 150 34.22 -10.59 22.38
C GLU A 150 33.04 -10.84 21.42
N LEU A 151 31.81 -10.98 21.93
CA LEU A 151 30.64 -11.25 21.08
C LEU A 151 29.91 -9.97 20.69
N LYS A 152 29.93 -8.96 21.56
CA LYS A 152 29.39 -7.62 21.31
C LYS A 152 29.87 -7.01 19.98
N PRO A 153 31.18 -6.99 19.63
CA PRO A 153 31.62 -6.45 18.34
C PRO A 153 31.10 -7.26 17.14
N LEU A 154 30.97 -8.58 17.28
CA LEU A 154 30.41 -9.45 16.22
C LEU A 154 28.92 -9.20 16.01
N ALA A 155 28.16 -9.12 17.10
CA ALA A 155 26.74 -8.76 17.07
C ALA A 155 26.53 -7.35 16.48
N ALA A 156 27.40 -6.39 16.82
CA ALA A 156 27.35 -5.03 16.27
C ALA A 156 27.63 -5.01 14.76
N ARG A 157 28.54 -5.85 14.25
CA ARG A 157 28.79 -6.01 12.80
C ARG A 157 27.57 -6.54 12.07
N LEU A 158 26.89 -7.55 12.62
CA LEU A 158 25.64 -8.07 12.08
C LEU A 158 24.55 -6.98 12.10
N ASP A 159 24.35 -6.31 13.24
CA ASP A 159 23.37 -5.24 13.38
C ASP A 159 23.65 -4.07 12.41
N GLN A 160 24.91 -3.75 12.14
CA GLN A 160 25.30 -2.73 11.15
C GLN A 160 24.98 -3.19 9.72
N HIS A 161 25.28 -4.45 9.37
CA HIS A 161 24.95 -5.00 8.06
C HIS A 161 23.45 -5.04 7.83
N LEU A 162 22.64 -5.45 8.82
CA LEU A 162 21.18 -5.48 8.69
C LEU A 162 20.56 -4.11 8.35
N LYS A 163 21.22 -3.01 8.74
CA LYS A 163 20.79 -1.64 8.37
C LYS A 163 21.02 -1.29 6.90
N THR A 164 21.87 -2.03 6.19
CA THR A 164 22.18 -1.81 4.77
C THR A 164 21.36 -2.72 3.85
N GLN A 165 20.24 -3.26 4.32
CA GLN A 165 19.36 -4.09 3.51
C GLN A 165 18.88 -3.30 2.28
N PRO A 166 19.09 -3.81 1.06
CA PRO A 166 18.66 -3.11 -0.14
C PRO A 166 17.13 -3.05 -0.18
N ALA A 167 16.60 -1.83 -0.23
CA ALA A 167 15.17 -1.60 -0.39
C ALA A 167 14.69 -2.18 -1.71
N LYS A 168 13.48 -2.74 -1.72
CA LYS A 168 12.86 -3.18 -2.97
C LYS A 168 12.61 -1.94 -3.84
N PRO A 169 13.04 -1.94 -5.11
CA PRO A 169 12.90 -0.79 -6.01
C PRO A 169 11.45 -0.67 -6.45
N GLU A 170 10.66 0.04 -5.65
CA GLU A 170 9.24 0.30 -5.87
C GLU A 170 8.97 1.80 -5.75
N LEU A 171 8.01 2.29 -6.53
CA LEU A 171 7.56 3.67 -6.50
C LEU A 171 6.04 3.74 -6.36
N THR A 172 5.60 4.74 -5.61
CA THR A 172 4.18 5.01 -5.40
C THR A 172 3.70 6.02 -6.43
N VAL A 173 2.75 5.61 -7.27
CA VAL A 173 2.14 6.45 -8.32
C VAL A 173 0.68 6.70 -8.05
N ARG A 174 0.18 7.87 -8.45
CA ARG A 174 -1.26 8.13 -8.47
C ARG A 174 -1.91 7.40 -9.64
N VAL A 175 -3.05 6.75 -9.37
CA VAL A 175 -3.81 5.98 -10.35
C VAL A 175 -5.31 6.26 -10.21
N LEU A 176 -6.05 6.04 -11.29
CA LEU A 176 -7.52 6.06 -11.30
C LEU A 176 -8.07 4.64 -11.37
N LEU A 177 -8.63 4.16 -10.26
CA LEU A 177 -9.19 2.80 -10.15
C LEU A 177 -10.69 2.81 -10.44
N GLN A 178 -11.19 1.73 -11.06
CA GLN A 178 -12.62 1.56 -11.29
C GLN A 178 -13.27 1.08 -9.99
N ARG A 179 -14.28 1.79 -9.53
CA ARG A 179 -15.02 1.41 -8.33
C ARG A 179 -15.96 0.24 -8.63
N ALA A 180 -15.59 -0.97 -8.17
CA ALA A 180 -16.34 -2.19 -8.47
C ALA A 180 -17.31 -2.63 -7.36
N GLN A 181 -16.93 -2.53 -6.08
CA GLN A 181 -17.69 -3.11 -4.97
C GLN A 181 -18.91 -2.26 -4.55
N THR A 182 -18.76 -0.94 -4.57
CA THR A 182 -19.83 0.01 -4.19
C THR A 182 -19.92 1.14 -5.21
N PRO A 183 -20.43 0.86 -6.44
CA PRO A 183 -20.56 1.88 -7.46
C PRO A 183 -21.44 3.05 -6.97
N ARG A 184 -21.00 4.27 -7.28
CA ARG A 184 -21.76 5.48 -7.01
C ARG A 184 -22.94 5.54 -7.98
N ARG A 185 -24.11 5.79 -7.41
CA ARG A 185 -25.31 6.16 -8.16
C ARG A 185 -25.12 7.56 -8.73
N THR A 186 -25.63 7.78 -9.93
CA THR A 186 -25.57 9.07 -10.61
C THR A 186 -27.00 9.54 -10.85
N PHE A 187 -27.28 10.78 -10.49
CA PHE A 187 -28.58 11.41 -10.71
C PHE A 187 -28.40 12.64 -11.57
N VAL A 188 -29.42 13.00 -12.34
CA VAL A 188 -29.47 14.30 -13.01
C VAL A 188 -29.47 15.39 -11.94
N LEU A 189 -28.66 16.44 -12.11
CA LEU A 189 -28.60 17.54 -11.15
C LEU A 189 -29.53 18.68 -11.59
N HIS A 190 -30.23 19.27 -10.63
CA HIS A 190 -31.07 20.43 -10.90
C HIS A 190 -30.19 21.64 -11.28
N ARG A 191 -30.19 21.99 -12.57
CA ARG A 191 -29.36 23.06 -13.15
C ARG A 191 -27.86 22.91 -12.86
N GLY A 192 -27.36 21.67 -12.82
CA GLY A 192 -25.94 21.41 -12.58
C GLY A 192 -25.49 21.52 -11.11
N GLU A 193 -26.38 21.86 -10.19
CA GLU A 193 -26.03 22.04 -8.78
C GLU A 193 -25.83 20.69 -8.08
N PHE A 194 -24.59 20.40 -7.66
CA PHE A 194 -24.21 19.10 -7.11
C PHE A 194 -24.83 18.81 -5.74
N LEU A 195 -25.24 19.84 -5.00
CA LEU A 195 -25.98 19.69 -3.75
C LEU A 195 -27.49 19.44 -3.97
N ASN A 196 -27.97 19.52 -5.21
CA ASN A 196 -29.39 19.34 -5.55
C ASN A 196 -29.61 18.27 -6.64
N PRO A 197 -29.34 16.98 -6.35
CA PRO A 197 -29.66 15.89 -7.26
C PRO A 197 -31.16 15.64 -7.34
N LEU A 198 -31.67 15.45 -8.57
CA LEU A 198 -33.03 14.98 -8.84
C LEU A 198 -33.07 13.47 -8.60
N THR A 199 -33.37 13.07 -7.35
CA THR A 199 -33.30 11.68 -6.88
C THR A 199 -34.21 10.70 -7.63
N GLU A 200 -35.24 11.22 -8.28
CA GLU A 200 -36.17 10.51 -9.15
C GLU A 200 -35.60 10.24 -10.55
N LEU A 201 -34.51 10.91 -10.94
CA LEU A 201 -33.84 10.78 -12.23
C LEU A 201 -32.45 10.15 -12.10
N GLU A 202 -32.41 8.89 -11.68
CA GLU A 202 -31.19 8.09 -11.73
C GLU A 202 -30.79 7.72 -13.17
N VAL A 203 -29.49 7.72 -13.44
CA VAL A 203 -28.93 7.37 -14.75
C VAL A 203 -27.78 6.37 -14.63
N THR A 204 -27.69 5.50 -15.63
CA THR A 204 -26.59 4.56 -15.82
C THR A 204 -25.66 5.02 -16.94
N PRO A 205 -24.38 4.59 -16.94
CA PRO A 205 -23.44 4.86 -18.02
C PRO A 205 -23.99 4.52 -19.41
N ALA A 206 -23.93 5.48 -20.33
CA ALA A 206 -24.28 5.29 -21.74
C ALA A 206 -23.62 6.37 -22.62
N ALA A 207 -23.45 6.08 -23.90
CA ALA A 207 -23.11 7.08 -24.92
C ALA A 207 -24.36 7.91 -25.31
N PRO A 208 -24.19 9.15 -25.79
CA PRO A 208 -25.27 9.92 -26.41
C PRO A 208 -25.97 9.14 -27.53
N ALA A 209 -27.30 9.25 -27.65
CA ALA A 209 -28.08 8.44 -28.59
C ALA A 209 -27.80 8.75 -30.07
N ILE A 210 -27.18 9.90 -30.36
CA ILE A 210 -26.72 10.26 -31.71
C ILE A 210 -25.47 9.47 -32.15
N LEU A 211 -24.80 8.79 -31.22
CA LEU A 211 -23.61 7.97 -31.46
C LEU A 211 -23.94 6.47 -31.31
N PRO A 212 -23.07 5.57 -31.81
CA PRO A 212 -23.24 4.13 -31.58
C PRO A 212 -23.37 3.80 -30.09
N PRO A 213 -24.21 2.81 -29.74
CA PRO A 213 -24.47 2.49 -28.34
C PRO A 213 -23.23 1.94 -27.62
N LEU A 214 -22.99 2.43 -26.40
CA LEU A 214 -21.95 1.90 -25.51
C LEU A 214 -22.40 0.55 -24.94
N THR A 215 -21.76 -0.53 -25.39
CA THR A 215 -22.06 -1.91 -24.96
C THR A 215 -21.02 -2.40 -23.96
N PRO A 216 -21.43 -2.96 -22.81
CA PRO A 216 -20.50 -3.50 -21.82
C PRO A 216 -19.83 -4.80 -22.32
N ARG A 217 -18.57 -5.03 -21.94
CA ARG A 217 -17.87 -6.30 -22.22
C ARG A 217 -18.51 -7.50 -21.52
N GLN A 218 -19.10 -7.29 -20.34
CA GLN A 218 -19.75 -8.34 -19.56
C GLN A 218 -21.27 -8.16 -19.62
N SER A 219 -21.96 -9.17 -20.12
CA SER A 219 -23.43 -9.16 -20.20
C SER A 219 -24.05 -9.04 -18.81
N GLY A 220 -25.09 -8.21 -18.68
CA GLY A 220 -25.79 -7.97 -17.41
C GLY A 220 -25.13 -6.95 -16.48
N GLN A 221 -24.04 -6.29 -16.90
CA GLN A 221 -23.41 -5.21 -16.15
C GLN A 221 -23.57 -3.86 -16.87
N ALA A 222 -23.55 -2.76 -16.11
CA ALA A 222 -23.44 -1.44 -16.71
C ALA A 222 -22.01 -1.21 -17.26
N PRO A 223 -21.85 -0.48 -18.38
CA PRO A 223 -20.52 -0.16 -18.90
C PRO A 223 -19.66 0.58 -17.89
N ASP A 224 -18.38 0.25 -17.85
CA ASP A 224 -17.37 0.92 -17.03
C ASP A 224 -16.46 1.84 -17.87
N ARG A 225 -15.48 2.46 -17.21
CA ARG A 225 -14.51 3.35 -17.90
C ARG A 225 -13.67 2.63 -18.95
N LEU A 226 -13.42 1.34 -18.79
CA LEU A 226 -12.63 0.57 -19.74
C LEU A 226 -13.49 0.14 -20.95
N ASP A 227 -14.78 -0.13 -20.75
CA ASP A 227 -15.75 -0.27 -21.86
C ASP A 227 -15.79 1.03 -22.68
N PHE A 228 -15.94 2.18 -22.01
CA PHE A 228 -15.98 3.48 -22.67
C PHE A 228 -14.67 3.81 -23.40
N ALA A 229 -13.52 3.54 -22.79
CA ALA A 229 -12.22 3.78 -23.44
C ALA A 229 -12.06 2.94 -24.71
N ARG A 230 -12.50 1.67 -24.71
CA ARG A 230 -12.46 0.80 -25.89
C ARG A 230 -13.44 1.25 -26.98
N TRP A 231 -14.64 1.66 -26.58
CA TRP A 231 -15.64 2.21 -27.50
C TRP A 231 -15.13 3.48 -28.19
N LEU A 232 -14.42 4.35 -27.45
CA LEU A 232 -13.90 5.62 -27.97
C LEU A 232 -12.85 5.45 -29.09
N VAL A 233 -12.06 4.38 -29.03
CA VAL A 233 -11.01 4.06 -30.00
C VAL A 233 -11.36 2.82 -30.85
N SER A 234 -12.64 2.46 -30.88
CA SER A 234 -13.13 1.37 -31.71
C SER A 234 -12.81 1.67 -33.18
N PRO A 235 -12.29 0.71 -33.95
CA PRO A 235 -12.11 0.86 -35.39
C PRO A 235 -13.44 0.85 -36.15
N ASP A 236 -14.49 0.26 -35.55
CA ASP A 236 -15.86 0.18 -36.05
C ASP A 236 -16.71 1.34 -35.54
#